data_AF-A0A7V6LRY5-F1
#
_entry.id   AF-A0A7V6LRY5-F1
#
_cell.length_a   1.000
_cell.length_b   1.000
_cell.length_c   1.000
_cell.angle_alpha   90.00
_cell.angle_beta   90.00
_cell.angle_gamma   90.00
#
_symmetry.space_group_name_H-M   'P 1'
#
loop_
_entity.id
_entity.type
_entity.pdbx_description
1 polymer ?
#
loop_
_entity_poly.entity_id
_entity_poly.type
_entity_poly.pdbx_seq_one_letter_code
_entity_poly.pdbx_strand_id
1 'polypeptide(L)'
;HLATLIRKVGVGEQLNNPNQVKVVVAANMDALYFSRSPIPFVRDVAPEEWTGRHTFFKHIGMYGYRTGTLGEITKLPVGSLETAESLEQNRWLENGYKIRCAVTDHESVGIDTPEDLANITEKNL
;
A
#
# COMPACT_ATOMS: atom_id res chain seq x y z
N HIS A 1 9.53 15.80 -3.39
CA HIS A 1 8.76 15.23 -2.27
C HIS A 1 7.72 14.29 -2.86
N LEU A 2 7.55 13.12 -2.25
CA LEU A 2 6.53 12.14 -2.60
C LEU A 2 5.71 11.85 -1.35
N ALA A 3 4.41 11.69 -1.54
CA ALA A 3 3.51 11.27 -0.49
C ALA A 3 2.43 10.34 -1.03
N THR A 4 1.89 9.49 -0.16
CA THR A 4 0.74 8.63 -0.47
C THR A 4 -0.19 8.53 0.75
N LEU A 5 -1.41 8.08 0.51
CA LEU A 5 -2.38 7.76 1.56
C LEU A 5 -2.32 6.29 1.94
N ILE A 6 -2.54 6.02 3.22
CA ILE A 6 -2.61 4.67 3.76
C ILE A 6 -3.82 4.56 4.72
N ARG A 7 -4.42 3.38 4.84
CA ARG A 7 -5.47 3.10 5.82
C ARG A 7 -4.98 2.08 6.82
N LYS A 8 -5.33 2.27 8.10
CA LYS A 8 -5.15 1.23 9.13
C LYS A 8 -6.04 0.03 8.84
N VAL A 9 -5.48 -1.16 8.90
CA VAL A 9 -6.24 -2.41 8.81
C VAL A 9 -6.99 -2.63 10.13
N GLY A 10 -8.28 -2.97 10.03
CA GLY A 10 -9.10 -3.30 11.18
C GLY A 10 -8.73 -4.65 11.81
N VAL A 11 -9.05 -4.84 13.09
CA VAL A 11 -8.88 -6.14 13.75
C VAL A 11 -9.78 -7.18 13.06
N GLY A 12 -9.21 -8.34 12.72
CA GLY A 12 -9.90 -9.41 11.98
C GLY A 12 -9.99 -9.20 10.47
N GLU A 13 -9.57 -8.05 9.94
CA GLU A 13 -9.58 -7.79 8.50
C GLU A 13 -8.50 -8.63 7.79
N GLN A 14 -8.83 -9.16 6.61
CA GLN A 14 -7.91 -10.03 5.86
C GLN A 14 -6.69 -9.27 5.32
N LEU A 15 -5.51 -9.88 5.44
CA LEU A 15 -4.23 -9.37 4.96
C LEU A 15 -3.69 -10.09 3.70
N ASN A 16 -4.20 -11.29 3.43
CA ASN A 16 -3.69 -12.20 2.40
C ASN A 16 -4.18 -11.90 0.98
N ASN A 17 -5.05 -10.91 0.78
CA ASN A 17 -5.44 -10.47 -0.56
C ASN A 17 -4.25 -9.76 -1.25
N PRO A 18 -3.70 -10.30 -2.36
CA PRO A 18 -2.55 -9.71 -3.06
C PRO A 18 -2.90 -8.45 -3.87
N ASN A 19 -4.19 -8.18 -4.11
CA ASN A 19 -4.63 -6.93 -4.75
C ASN A 19 -4.64 -5.76 -3.76
N GLN A 20 -4.70 -6.06 -2.46
CA GLN A 20 -4.62 -5.07 -1.40
C GLN A 20 -3.17 -4.93 -0.95
N VAL A 21 -2.49 -3.91 -1.46
CA VAL A 21 -1.07 -3.67 -1.17
C VAL A 21 -0.88 -3.27 0.29
N LYS A 22 0.04 -3.94 0.98
CA LYS A 22 0.46 -3.60 2.33
C LYS A 22 1.66 -2.67 2.28
N VAL A 23 1.79 -1.83 3.30
CA VAL A 23 2.95 -0.94 3.46
C VAL A 23 3.43 -0.98 4.90
N VAL A 24 4.74 -1.12 5.08
CA VAL A 24 5.41 -0.92 6.36
C VAL A 24 5.95 0.50 6.38
N VAL A 25 5.74 1.22 7.49
CA VAL A 25 6.19 2.60 7.66
C VAL A 25 7.16 2.72 8.82
N ALA A 26 8.11 3.65 8.71
CA ALA A 26 8.99 4.04 9.80
C ALA A 26 8.25 4.90 10.84
N ALA A 27 8.89 5.14 12.00
CA ALA A 27 8.33 5.99 13.05
C ALA A 27 8.02 7.42 12.60
N ASN A 28 8.69 7.91 11.55
CA ASN A 28 8.44 9.23 10.96
C ASN A 28 7.36 9.21 9.86
N MET A 29 6.66 8.08 9.68
CA MET A 29 5.66 7.83 8.63
C MET A 29 6.20 7.85 7.19
N ASP A 30 7.50 7.74 6.97
CA ASP A 30 8.00 7.40 5.63
C ASP A 30 7.83 5.90 5.37
N ALA A 31 7.41 5.52 4.16
CA ALA A 31 7.32 4.13 3.75
C ALA A 31 8.71 3.47 3.75
N LEU A 32 8.78 2.28 4.34
CA LEU A 32 9.95 1.41 4.30
C LEU A 32 9.85 0.43 3.13
N TYR A 33 8.67 -0.16 2.89
CA TYR A 33 8.46 -1.12 1.81
C TYR A 33 6.97 -1.32 1.52
N PHE A 34 6.63 -1.54 0.24
CA PHE A 34 5.30 -1.95 -0.21
C PHE A 34 5.34 -3.38 -0.75
N SER A 35 4.34 -4.19 -0.39
CA SER A 35 4.27 -5.58 -0.81
C SER A 35 2.84 -6.07 -0.99
N ARG A 36 2.66 -7.01 -1.92
CA ARG A 36 1.42 -7.81 -2.03
C ARG A 36 1.37 -8.90 -0.96
N SER A 37 2.51 -9.29 -0.37
CA SER A 37 2.54 -10.20 0.78
C SER A 37 2.11 -9.50 2.07
N PRO A 38 1.54 -10.23 3.04
CA PRO A 38 1.29 -9.71 4.38
C PRO A 38 2.60 -9.28 5.07
N ILE A 39 2.74 -7.99 5.38
CA ILE A 39 3.92 -7.43 6.05
C ILE A 39 3.51 -6.42 7.14
N PRO A 40 4.21 -6.37 8.28
CA PRO A 40 5.33 -7.23 8.65
C PRO A 40 4.86 -8.64 9.07
N PHE A 41 5.78 -9.61 9.02
CA PHE A 41 5.56 -10.92 9.63
C PHE A 41 5.47 -10.76 11.15
N VAL A 42 4.44 -11.33 11.77
CA VAL A 42 4.29 -11.34 13.24
C VAL A 42 4.76 -12.70 13.75
N ARG A 43 5.90 -12.68 14.45
CA ARG A 43 6.54 -13.89 14.97
C ARG A 43 5.72 -14.52 16.09
N ASP A 44 5.74 -15.85 16.15
CA ASP A 44 5.17 -16.67 17.22
C ASP A 44 3.64 -16.49 17.42
N VAL A 45 2.94 -16.02 16.39
CA VAL A 45 1.50 -15.79 16.37
C VAL A 45 0.92 -16.31 15.06
N ALA A 46 -0.24 -16.97 15.12
CA ALA A 46 -0.94 -17.45 13.93
C ALA A 46 -1.45 -16.27 13.07
N PRO A 47 -1.40 -16.34 11.72
CA PRO A 47 -1.81 -15.25 10.82
C PRO A 47 -3.16 -14.60 11.12
N GLU A 48 -4.11 -15.37 11.63
CA GLU A 48 -5.48 -14.96 11.95
C GLU A 48 -5.54 -13.95 13.12
N GLU A 49 -4.55 -13.99 14.01
CA GLU A 49 -4.44 -13.09 15.16
C GLU A 49 -3.62 -11.82 14.86
N TRP A 50 -2.94 -11.74 13.71
CA TRP A 50 -1.94 -10.70 13.46
C TRP A 50 -2.48 -9.28 13.59
N THR A 51 -3.65 -9.01 13.03
CA THR A 51 -4.28 -7.67 13.08
C THR A 51 -4.71 -7.24 14.48
N GLY A 52 -4.81 -8.18 15.43
CA GLY A 52 -4.99 -7.89 16.85
C GLY A 52 -3.69 -7.65 17.62
N ARG A 53 -2.53 -8.01 17.06
CA ARG A 53 -1.21 -7.90 17.71
C ARG A 53 -0.34 -6.77 17.17
N HIS A 54 -0.54 -6.38 15.91
CA HIS A 54 0.23 -5.34 15.26
C HIS A 54 -0.66 -4.45 14.39
N THR A 55 -0.31 -3.17 14.25
CA THR A 55 -1.00 -2.27 13.33
C THR A 55 -0.47 -2.49 11.92
N PHE A 56 -1.35 -2.93 11.02
CA PHE A 56 -1.05 -3.05 9.59
C PHE A 56 -1.60 -1.85 8.84
N PHE A 57 -1.00 -1.56 7.68
CA PHE A 57 -1.48 -0.52 6.78
C PHE A 57 -1.68 -1.07 5.37
N LYS A 58 -2.80 -0.67 4.76
CA LYS A 58 -3.08 -0.84 3.34
C LYS A 58 -2.79 0.46 2.61
N HIS A 59 -2.13 0.36 1.47
CA HIS A 59 -1.85 1.50 0.60
C HIS A 59 -3.10 1.87 -0.20
N ILE A 60 -3.36 3.17 -0.31
CA ILE A 60 -4.38 3.73 -1.19
C ILE A 60 -3.65 4.32 -2.38
N GLY A 61 -3.97 3.87 -3.60
CA GLY A 61 -3.30 4.20 -4.86
C GLY A 61 -3.41 5.67 -5.31
N MET A 62 -3.09 6.61 -4.42
CA MET A 62 -3.18 8.04 -4.62
C MET A 62 -1.88 8.70 -4.17
N TYR A 63 -1.22 9.38 -5.09
CA TYR A 63 0.08 10.00 -4.83
C TYR A 63 0.04 11.52 -4.93
N GLY A 64 0.79 12.16 -4.05
CA GLY A 64 1.14 13.57 -4.14
C GLY A 64 2.62 13.73 -4.45
N TYR A 65 2.96 14.58 -5.43
CA TYR A 65 4.34 14.85 -5.82
C TYR A 65 4.58 16.33 -6.12
N ARG A 66 5.82 16.77 -5.93
CA ARG A 66 6.31 18.04 -6.50
C ARG A 66 6.69 17.83 -7.95
N THR A 67 6.44 18.82 -8.80
CA THR A 67 6.73 18.76 -10.25
C THR A 67 8.17 18.36 -10.57
N GLY A 68 9.17 18.90 -9.85
CA GLY A 68 10.57 18.52 -10.04
C GLY A 68 10.82 17.03 -9.77
N THR A 69 10.30 16.52 -8.66
CA THR A 69 10.42 15.09 -8.31
C THR A 69 9.70 14.20 -9.31
N LEU A 70 8.52 14.59 -9.83
CA LEU A 70 7.85 13.84 -10.88
C LEU A 70 8.73 13.72 -12.13
N GLY A 71 9.39 14.81 -12.54
CA GLY A 71 10.29 14.83 -13.68
C GLY A 71 11.55 13.97 -13.50
N GLU A 72 11.97 13.72 -12.26
CA GLU A 72 13.10 12.85 -11.93
C GLU A 72 12.67 11.37 -11.91
N ILE A 73 11.61 11.02 -11.16
CA ILE A 73 11.20 9.63 -10.95
C ILE A 73 10.71 8.95 -12.24
N THR A 74 10.14 9.72 -13.16
CA THR A 74 9.67 9.21 -14.47
C THR A 74 10.79 8.77 -15.39
N LYS A 75 12.03 9.20 -15.13
CA LYS A 75 13.22 8.82 -15.89
C LYS A 75 13.96 7.63 -15.28
N LEU A 76 13.55 7.16 -14.11
CA LEU A 76 14.18 6.03 -13.45
C LEU A 76 13.90 4.74 -14.23
N PRO A 77 14.90 3.88 -14.44
CA PRO A 77 14.68 2.56 -15.02
C PRO A 77 13.76 1.74 -14.11
N VAL A 78 13.00 0.82 -14.71
CA VAL A 78 12.16 -0.12 -13.97
C VAL A 78 13.02 -0.89 -12.97
N GLY A 79 12.59 -0.88 -11.72
CA GLY A 79 13.31 -1.50 -10.61
C GLY A 79 13.07 -3.00 -10.48
N SER A 80 13.93 -3.68 -9.74
CA SER A 80 13.78 -5.13 -9.51
C SER A 80 12.59 -5.43 -8.58
N LEU A 81 12.39 -4.60 -7.56
CA LEU A 81 11.27 -4.72 -6.62
C LEU A 81 9.96 -4.27 -7.29
N GLU A 82 10.01 -3.24 -8.14
CA GLU A 82 8.86 -2.89 -9.00
C GLU A 82 8.44 -4.08 -9.86
N THR A 83 9.39 -4.76 -10.51
CA THR A 83 9.09 -5.92 -11.37
C THR A 83 8.54 -7.10 -10.57
N ALA A 84 9.16 -7.42 -9.43
CA ALA A 84 8.77 -8.56 -8.61
C ALA A 84 7.37 -8.39 -7.98
N GLU A 85 7.05 -7.20 -7.50
CA GLU A 85 5.77 -6.92 -6.83
C GLU A 85 4.73 -6.34 -7.79
N SER A 86 5.11 -5.93 -9.01
CA SER A 86 4.28 -5.12 -9.90
C SER A 86 3.72 -3.87 -9.19
N LEU A 87 4.64 -3.07 -8.62
CA LEU A 87 4.37 -1.87 -7.82
C LEU A 87 5.37 -0.75 -8.14
N GLU A 88 4.93 0.28 -8.88
CA GLU A 88 5.80 1.36 -9.38
C GLU A 88 6.54 2.15 -8.30
N GLN A 89 5.95 2.28 -7.11
CA GLN A 89 6.50 3.06 -6.02
C GLN A 89 7.73 2.39 -5.39
N ASN A 90 7.88 1.07 -5.58
CA ASN A 90 9.07 0.36 -5.11
C ASN A 90 10.33 0.79 -5.89
N ARG A 91 10.22 1.14 -7.17
CA ARG A 91 11.34 1.73 -7.92
C ARG A 91 11.82 3.05 -7.32
N TRP A 92 10.92 3.86 -6.77
CA TRP A 92 11.30 5.11 -6.11
C TRP A 92 12.08 4.82 -4.82
N LEU A 93 11.62 3.84 -4.03
CA LEU A 93 12.33 3.39 -2.82
C LEU A 93 13.72 2.80 -3.16
N GLU A 94 13.81 1.96 -4.19
CA GLU A 94 15.08 1.38 -4.67
C GLU A 94 16.11 2.46 -5.04
N ASN A 95 15.66 3.60 -5.55
CA ASN A 95 16.51 4.74 -5.91
C ASN A 95 16.68 5.77 -4.79
N GLY A 96 16.35 5.42 -3.54
CA GLY A 96 16.59 6.25 -2.35
C GLY A 96 15.61 7.41 -2.15
N TYR A 97 14.52 7.47 -2.91
CA TYR A 97 13.47 8.46 -2.67
C TYR A 97 12.67 8.06 -1.43
N LYS A 98 12.21 9.08 -0.69
CA LYS A 98 11.33 8.90 0.47
C LYS A 98 9.90 9.20 0.10
N ILE A 99 8.99 8.33 0.53
CA ILE A 99 7.54 8.48 0.32
C ILE A 99 6.89 8.68 1.68
N ARG A 100 6.36 9.89 1.93
CA ARG A 100 5.64 10.21 3.16
C ARG A 100 4.24 9.60 3.13
N CYS A 101 3.89 8.79 4.10
CA CYS A 101 2.54 8.26 4.25
C CYS A 101 1.70 9.14 5.18
N ALA A 102 0.45 9.38 4.80
CA ALA A 102 -0.55 9.98 5.67
C ALA A 102 -1.72 9.00 5.86
N VAL A 103 -2.16 8.84 7.10
CA VAL A 103 -3.28 7.94 7.44
C VAL A 103 -4.60 8.61 7.08
N THR A 104 -5.52 7.86 6.47
CA THR A 104 -6.89 8.27 6.22
C THR A 104 -7.87 7.19 6.65
N ASP A 105 -9.10 7.61 6.97
CA ASP A 105 -10.23 6.74 7.27
C ASP A 105 -11.01 6.34 6.01
N HIS A 106 -10.63 6.88 4.84
CA HIS A 106 -11.27 6.59 3.58
C HIS A 106 -10.95 5.18 3.09
N GLU A 107 -11.98 4.40 2.75
CA GLU A 107 -11.85 3.14 2.03
C GLU A 107 -11.97 3.39 0.52
N SER A 108 -10.89 3.13 -0.22
CA SER A 108 -11.00 2.99 -1.67
C SER A 108 -11.57 1.62 -1.99
N VAL A 109 -12.73 1.58 -2.65
CA VAL A 109 -13.23 0.33 -3.23
C VAL A 109 -12.50 0.11 -4.55
N GLY A 110 -11.51 -0.79 -4.55
CA GLY A 110 -10.88 -1.27 -5.77
C GLY A 110 -11.86 -2.16 -6.53
N ILE A 111 -12.03 -1.91 -7.83
CA ILE A 111 -12.81 -2.78 -8.71
C ILE A 111 -11.81 -3.63 -9.47
N ASP A 112 -11.47 -4.79 -8.91
CA ASP A 112 -10.46 -5.68 -9.48
C ASP A 112 -11.10 -6.89 -10.19
N THR A 113 -12.40 -7.13 -9.97
CA THR A 113 -13.18 -8.20 -10.59
C THR A 113 -14.54 -7.72 -11.10
N PRO A 114 -15.16 -8.43 -12.07
CA PRO A 114 -16.56 -8.18 -12.44
C PRO A 114 -17.52 -8.26 -11.24
N GLU A 115 -17.26 -9.15 -10.28
CA GLU A 115 -18.04 -9.25 -9.04
C GLU A 115 -17.93 -7.99 -8.15
N ASP A 116 -16.74 -7.36 -8.07
CA ASP A 116 -16.56 -6.11 -7.32
C ASP A 116 -17.43 -4.97 -7.89
N LEU A 117 -17.55 -4.92 -9.22
CA LEU A 117 -18.39 -3.95 -9.92
C LEU A 117 -19.88 -4.16 -9.61
N ALA A 118 -20.33 -5.42 -9.56
CA ALA A 118 -21.71 -5.76 -9.22
C ALA A 118 -22.08 -5.34 -7.78
N ASN A 119 -21.19 -5.60 -6.81
CA ASN A 119 -21.40 -5.26 -5.40
C ASN A 119 -21.50 -3.74 -5.13
N ILE A 120 -20.85 -2.91 -5.96
CA ILE A 120 -20.94 -1.44 -5.87
C ILE A 120 -22.24 -0.92 -6.48
N THR A 121 -22.73 -1.57 -7.53
CA THR A 121 -23.95 -1.14 -8.23
C THR A 121 -25.19 -1.35 -7.37
N GLU A 122 -25.23 -2.39 -6.53
CA GLU A 122 -26.31 -2.63 -5.57
C GLU A 122 -26.27 -1.71 -4.35
N LYS A 123 -25.10 -1.24 -3.90
CA LYS A 123 -24.96 -0.34 -2.74
C LYS A 123 -25.30 1.13 -3.03
N ASN A 124 -25.46 1.51 -4.29
CA ASN A 124 -25.78 2.87 -4.73
C ASN A 124 -27.22 3.01 -5.26
N LEU A 125 -28.07 1.99 -5.06
CA LEU A 125 -29.53 2.01 -5.23
C LEU A 125 -30.21 1.94 -3.85
#